data_AF-A0AAN8UM30-F1
#
_entry.id   AF-A0AAN8UM30-F1
#
_cell.length_a   1.000
_cell.length_b   1.000
_cell.length_c   1.000
_cell.angle_alpha   90.00
_cell.angle_beta   90.00
_cell.angle_gamma   90.00
#
_symmetry.space_group_name_H-M   'P 1'
#
loop_
_entity.id
_entity.type
_entity.pdbx_description
1 polymer ?
#
loop_
_entity_poly.entity_id
_entity_poly.type
_entity_poly.pdbx_seq_one_letter_code
_entity_poly.pdbx_strand_id
1 'polypeptide(L)'
;MEQRKWEELKVDCLVNVFRRLGMETLLLDIPFVCKSWYLASKNPLCWESIIFPNLIPDIRNAAPFRDKLIDRYQLKDFSTTAFIKFVIGRSQRCVTLLELPSCCTEEALVFVANECPALRSLALPSALLLKQSALIPKLICKWKNLEVLRLEGILDMSSILPEISHHCNNFVELSAVGAFVGKGQASAIVTFLPNIKRLVLRKAAIEHDCLKTILEGCNELVLLDVRDCIGFKETDEILNLAAHVEVFISEGSRTRI
;
A
#
# COMPACT_ATOMS: atom_id res chain seq x y z
N MET A 1 -45.10 7.47 11.81
CA MET A 1 -44.10 6.49 11.32
C MET A 1 -43.03 6.38 12.39
N GLU A 2 -42.94 5.25 13.09
CA GLU A 2 -41.79 5.00 13.97
C GLU A 2 -40.51 5.02 13.12
N GLN A 3 -39.64 5.99 13.38
CA GLN A 3 -38.30 5.98 12.80
C GLN A 3 -37.58 4.76 13.38
N ARG A 4 -37.30 3.77 12.54
CA ARG A 4 -36.47 2.62 12.92
C ARG A 4 -35.14 3.14 13.46
N LYS A 5 -34.86 2.86 14.73
CA LYS A 5 -33.62 3.30 15.37
C LYS A 5 -32.50 2.41 14.90
N TRP A 6 -31.49 2.99 14.26
CA TRP A 6 -30.28 2.26 13.85
C TRP A 6 -29.53 1.61 15.03
N GLU A 7 -29.83 2.01 16.26
CA GLU A 7 -29.29 1.44 17.48
C GLU A 7 -29.80 0.00 17.75
N GLU A 8 -30.96 -0.35 17.20
CA GLU A 8 -31.61 -1.67 17.33
C GLU A 8 -31.18 -2.65 16.23
N LEU A 9 -30.33 -2.20 15.30
CA LEU A 9 -29.78 -3.06 14.26
C LEU A 9 -28.87 -4.12 14.90
N LYS A 10 -28.94 -5.36 14.39
CA LYS A 10 -28.05 -6.43 14.83
C LYS A 10 -26.58 -6.03 14.64
N VAL A 11 -25.74 -6.36 15.61
CA VAL A 11 -24.30 -6.02 15.61
C VAL A 11 -23.62 -6.46 14.32
N ASP A 12 -23.94 -7.64 13.81
CA ASP A 12 -23.35 -8.16 12.55
C ASP A 12 -23.66 -7.27 11.35
N CYS A 13 -24.87 -6.70 11.30
CA CYS A 13 -25.26 -5.77 10.25
C CYS A 13 -24.48 -4.45 10.39
N LEU A 14 -24.29 -3.95 11.62
CA LEU A 14 -23.48 -2.74 11.87
C LEU A 14 -22.03 -2.98 11.46
N VAL A 15 -21.42 -4.11 11.82
CA VAL A 15 -20.04 -4.48 11.46
C VAL A 15 -19.88 -4.56 9.94
N ASN A 16 -20.85 -5.15 9.23
CA ASN A 16 -20.80 -5.23 7.77
C ASN A 16 -20.88 -3.86 7.07
N VAL A 17 -21.55 -2.87 7.70
CA VAL A 17 -21.52 -1.48 7.24
C VAL A 17 -20.18 -0.84 7.60
N PHE A 18 -19.74 -0.96 8.86
CA PHE A 18 -18.58 -0.28 9.41
C PHE A 18 -17.27 -0.71 8.74
N ARG A 19 -17.12 -1.98 8.34
CA ARG A 19 -15.93 -2.43 7.58
C ARG A 19 -15.74 -1.78 6.22
N ARG A 20 -16.77 -1.08 5.71
CA ARG A 20 -16.73 -0.31 4.46
C ARG A 20 -16.43 1.17 4.69
N LEU A 21 -16.35 1.60 5.94
CA LEU A 21 -16.03 2.97 6.32
C LEU A 21 -14.52 3.14 6.41
N GLY A 22 -14.06 4.37 6.13
CA GLY A 22 -12.67 4.73 6.31
C GLY A 22 -12.29 4.85 7.79
N MET A 23 -10.99 4.76 8.06
CA MET A 23 -10.41 4.88 9.39
C MET A 23 -10.85 6.17 10.12
N GLU A 24 -10.97 7.29 9.40
CA GLU A 24 -11.41 8.57 9.99
C GLU A 24 -12.80 8.47 10.60
N THR A 25 -13.78 7.98 9.85
CA THR A 25 -15.16 7.81 10.33
C THR A 25 -15.26 6.81 11.48
N LEU A 26 -14.48 5.72 11.41
CA LEU A 26 -14.42 4.70 12.47
C LEU A 26 -13.85 5.24 13.80
N LEU A 27 -13.02 6.29 13.74
CA LEU A 27 -12.43 6.92 14.91
C LEU A 27 -13.26 8.12 15.41
N LEU A 28 -13.63 9.04 14.51
CA LEU A 28 -14.13 10.36 14.91
C LEU A 28 -15.66 10.42 15.01
N ASP A 29 -16.35 9.57 14.27
CA ASP A 29 -17.81 9.65 14.12
C ASP A 29 -18.51 8.48 14.83
N ILE A 30 -18.25 7.24 14.39
CA ILE A 30 -19.00 6.04 14.84
C ILE A 30 -19.01 5.85 16.36
N PRO A 31 -17.87 5.99 17.08
CA PRO A 31 -17.83 5.82 18.54
C PRO A 31 -18.74 6.78 19.31
N PHE A 32 -19.16 7.88 18.69
CA PHE A 32 -19.88 8.97 19.35
C PHE A 32 -21.34 9.10 18.91
N VAL A 33 -21.83 8.20 18.05
CA VAL A 33 -23.25 8.14 17.69
C VAL A 33 -24.08 7.58 18.83
N CYS A 34 -23.77 6.36 19.27
CA CYS A 34 -24.41 5.72 20.43
C CYS A 34 -23.55 4.57 20.97
N LYS A 35 -23.92 4.02 22.14
CA LYS A 35 -23.19 2.91 22.78
C LYS A 35 -23.16 1.65 21.91
N SER A 36 -24.25 1.32 21.23
CA SER A 36 -24.35 0.14 20.35
C SER A 36 -23.32 0.24 19.20
N TRP A 37 -23.26 1.41 18.55
CA TRP A 37 -22.32 1.68 17.46
C TRP A 37 -20.85 1.67 17.93
N TYR A 38 -20.57 2.26 19.10
CA TYR A 38 -19.25 2.19 19.71
C TYR A 38 -18.80 0.75 19.99
N LEU A 39 -19.70 -0.11 20.47
CA LEU A 39 -19.37 -1.51 20.73
C LEU A 39 -19.17 -2.29 19.42
N ALA A 40 -20.02 -2.07 18.42
CA ALA A 40 -19.88 -2.69 17.11
C ALA A 40 -18.60 -2.24 16.37
N SER A 41 -18.17 -0.98 16.50
CA SER A 41 -16.93 -0.49 15.86
C SER A 41 -15.65 -1.08 16.46
N LYS A 42 -15.71 -1.68 17.65
CA LYS A 42 -14.58 -2.44 18.23
C LYS A 42 -14.39 -3.81 17.61
N ASN A 43 -15.33 -4.29 16.78
CA ASN A 43 -15.18 -5.57 16.11
C ASN A 43 -13.93 -5.53 15.19
N PRO A 44 -13.02 -6.52 15.29
CA PRO A 44 -11.81 -6.60 14.46
C PRO A 44 -12.06 -6.47 12.96
N LEU A 45 -13.19 -6.98 12.46
CA LEU A 45 -13.53 -6.95 11.04
C LEU A 45 -13.76 -5.53 10.51
N CYS A 46 -14.05 -4.56 11.38
CA CYS A 46 -14.12 -3.15 11.00
C CYS A 46 -12.74 -2.57 10.63
N TRP A 47 -11.66 -3.25 11.00
CA TRP A 47 -10.27 -2.77 10.91
C TRP A 47 -9.39 -3.67 10.02
N GLU A 48 -10.00 -4.45 9.10
CA GLU A 48 -9.25 -5.25 8.12
C GLU A 48 -8.54 -4.38 7.07
N SER A 49 -9.08 -3.20 6.79
CA SER A 49 -8.54 -2.24 5.83
C SER A 49 -8.20 -0.93 6.52
N ILE A 50 -6.92 -0.61 6.63
CA ILE A 50 -6.42 0.56 7.36
C ILE A 50 -5.59 1.40 6.41
N ILE A 51 -6.07 2.61 6.13
CA ILE A 51 -5.36 3.61 5.33
C ILE A 51 -5.05 4.77 6.26
N PHE A 52 -3.78 4.95 6.62
CA PHE A 52 -3.38 6.08 7.44
C PHE A 52 -3.32 7.36 6.59
N PRO A 53 -4.00 8.45 7.01
CA PRO A 53 -3.86 9.74 6.37
C PRO A 53 -2.51 10.35 6.71
N ASN A 54 -2.20 11.48 6.09
CA ASN A 54 -1.03 12.25 6.50
C ASN A 54 -1.20 12.76 7.94
N LEU A 55 -0.30 12.35 8.84
CA LEU A 55 -0.36 12.70 10.27
C LEU A 55 0.54 13.89 10.62
N ILE A 56 1.44 14.30 9.73
CA ILE A 56 2.35 15.42 9.97
C ILE A 56 2.09 16.50 8.93
N PRO A 57 1.93 17.77 9.34
CA PRO A 57 1.85 18.87 8.40
C PRO A 57 3.13 18.93 7.56
N ASP A 58 2.99 19.09 6.26
CA ASP A 58 4.10 19.42 5.37
C ASP A 58 3.82 20.77 4.67
N ILE A 59 4.77 21.20 3.83
CA ILE A 59 4.70 22.48 3.12
C ILE A 59 3.45 22.57 2.23
N ARG A 60 2.94 21.42 1.75
CA ARG A 60 1.83 21.34 0.80
C ARG A 60 0.50 21.07 1.50
N ASN A 61 0.50 20.44 2.66
CA ASN A 61 -0.71 19.96 3.33
C ASN A 61 -0.65 20.13 4.85
N ALA A 62 -1.68 20.73 5.44
CA ALA A 62 -1.96 20.60 6.86
C ALA A 62 -2.22 19.13 7.24
N ALA A 63 -2.24 18.81 8.53
CA ALA A 63 -2.64 17.50 9.03
C ALA A 63 -4.05 17.54 9.65
N PRO A 64 -5.10 17.85 8.87
CA PRO A 64 -6.44 18.09 9.41
C PRO A 64 -6.99 16.88 10.17
N PHE A 65 -6.61 15.67 9.75
CA PHE A 65 -6.98 14.46 10.48
C PHE A 65 -6.39 14.43 11.91
N ARG A 66 -5.10 14.74 12.06
CA ARG A 66 -4.44 14.78 13.37
C ARG A 66 -5.08 15.84 14.26
N ASP A 67 -5.35 17.02 13.70
CA ASP A 67 -5.93 18.14 14.46
C ASP A 67 -7.35 17.79 14.95
N LYS A 68 -8.20 17.24 14.08
CA LYS A 68 -9.53 16.72 14.46
C LYS A 68 -9.43 15.63 15.53
N LEU A 69 -8.46 14.71 15.42
CA LEU A 69 -8.27 13.63 16.38
C LEU A 69 -7.86 14.19 17.76
N ILE A 70 -6.93 15.15 17.78
CA ILE A 70 -6.48 15.82 19.01
C ILE A 70 -7.65 16.54 19.67
N ASP A 71 -8.43 17.30 18.90
CA ASP A 71 -9.60 18.03 19.40
C ASP A 71 -10.67 17.06 19.94
N ARG A 72 -11.03 16.04 19.14
CA ARG A 72 -12.09 15.08 19.47
C ARG A 72 -11.81 14.29 20.75
N TYR A 73 -10.55 13.90 20.96
CA TYR A 73 -10.12 13.11 22.11
C TYR A 73 -9.42 13.93 23.20
N GLN A 74 -9.32 15.25 23.04
CA GLN A 74 -8.62 16.17 23.94
C GLN A 74 -7.20 15.70 24.28
N LEU A 75 -6.46 15.25 23.26
CA LEU A 75 -5.11 14.72 23.43
C LEU A 75 -4.13 15.86 23.75
N LYS A 76 -3.41 15.76 24.88
CA LYS A 76 -2.37 16.74 25.23
C LYS A 76 -1.13 16.60 24.36
N ASP A 77 -0.72 15.36 24.12
CA ASP A 77 0.42 15.00 23.28
C ASP A 77 -0.01 13.95 22.26
N PHE A 78 0.54 14.05 21.05
CA PHE A 78 0.29 13.08 19.98
C PHE A 78 1.58 12.36 19.61
N SER A 79 1.62 11.05 19.85
CA SER A 79 2.70 10.18 19.38
C SER A 79 2.21 9.35 18.18
N THR A 80 2.88 9.53 17.04
CA THR A 80 2.61 8.74 15.84
C THR A 80 2.77 7.24 16.10
N THR A 81 3.82 6.82 16.81
CA THR A 81 4.04 5.41 17.15
C THR A 81 2.88 4.85 17.97
N ALA A 82 2.48 5.56 19.03
CA ALA A 82 1.38 5.12 19.89
C ALA A 82 0.06 5.05 19.11
N PHE A 83 -0.20 6.03 18.24
CA PHE A 83 -1.39 6.04 17.41
C PHE A 83 -1.44 4.89 16.42
N ILE A 84 -0.33 4.59 15.72
CA ILE A 84 -0.26 3.43 14.81
C ILE A 84 -0.51 2.14 15.59
N LYS A 85 0.19 1.93 16.72
CA LYS A 85 -0.01 0.73 17.55
C LYS A 85 -1.45 0.57 18.02
N PHE A 86 -2.09 1.66 18.43
CA PHE A 86 -3.48 1.68 18.87
C PHE A 86 -4.45 1.27 17.75
N VAL A 87 -4.30 1.84 16.55
CA VAL A 87 -5.15 1.53 15.40
C VAL A 87 -4.95 0.08 14.96
N ILE A 88 -3.71 -0.37 14.82
CA ILE A 88 -3.39 -1.75 14.46
C ILE A 88 -3.93 -2.73 15.50
N GLY A 89 -3.80 -2.42 16.80
CA GLY A 89 -4.31 -3.27 17.88
C GLY A 89 -5.82 -3.52 17.83
N ARG A 90 -6.60 -2.63 17.21
CA ARG A 90 -8.05 -2.84 17.05
C ARG A 90 -8.40 -3.97 16.10
N SER A 91 -7.54 -4.24 15.13
CA SER A 91 -7.76 -5.31 14.15
C SER A 91 -7.60 -6.71 14.73
N GLN A 92 -7.03 -6.86 15.93
CA GLN A 92 -6.70 -8.17 16.51
C GLN A 92 -6.01 -9.11 15.51
N ARG A 93 -5.06 -8.56 14.73
CA ARG A 93 -4.25 -9.25 13.72
C ARG A 93 -4.99 -9.63 12.43
N CYS A 94 -6.16 -9.04 12.20
CA CYS A 94 -6.96 -9.24 10.97
C CYS A 94 -6.68 -8.20 9.86
N VAL A 95 -5.65 -7.35 9.97
CA VAL A 95 -5.32 -6.40 8.89
C VAL A 95 -4.95 -7.14 7.61
N THR A 96 -5.72 -6.91 6.54
CA THR A 96 -5.46 -7.44 5.19
C THR A 96 -4.98 -6.36 4.22
N LEU A 97 -5.37 -5.09 4.42
CA LEU A 97 -4.90 -3.95 3.64
C LEU A 97 -4.35 -2.88 4.58
N LEU A 98 -3.12 -2.44 4.31
CA LEU A 98 -2.45 -1.41 5.08
C LEU A 98 -1.75 -0.39 4.17
N GLU A 99 -2.02 0.89 4.41
CA GLU A 99 -1.22 2.00 3.88
C GLU A 99 -0.62 2.77 5.06
N LEU A 100 0.71 2.75 5.18
CA LEU A 100 1.41 3.40 6.29
C LEU A 100 1.61 4.90 6.05
N PRO A 101 1.60 5.73 7.12
CA PRO A 101 1.88 7.14 6.97
C PRO A 101 3.38 7.39 6.77
N SER A 102 3.73 8.49 6.09
CA SER A 102 5.12 8.91 5.82
C SER A 102 5.98 9.09 7.09
N CYS A 103 5.32 9.32 8.21
CA CYS A 103 5.92 9.50 9.52
C CYS A 103 6.01 8.21 10.36
N CYS A 104 5.70 7.05 9.79
CA CYS A 104 5.85 5.77 10.47
C CYS A 104 7.30 5.62 10.98
N THR A 105 7.43 5.33 12.27
CA THR A 105 8.72 5.13 12.92
C THR A 105 9.21 3.71 12.72
N GLU A 106 10.50 3.47 12.97
CA GLU A 106 11.07 2.12 12.97
C GLU A 106 10.34 1.19 13.95
N GLU A 107 10.11 1.68 15.18
CA GLU A 107 9.39 0.94 16.23
C GLU A 107 7.96 0.58 15.81
N ALA A 108 7.24 1.53 15.20
CA ALA A 108 5.89 1.28 14.69
C ALA A 108 5.90 0.25 13.55
N LEU A 109 6.88 0.34 12.63
CA LEU A 109 7.02 -0.59 11.51
C LEU A 109 7.31 -2.02 12.00
N VAL A 110 8.20 -2.20 12.98
CA VAL A 110 8.46 -3.51 13.59
C VAL A 110 7.20 -4.06 14.27
N PHE A 111 6.46 -3.22 14.98
CA PHE A 111 5.19 -3.63 15.59
C PHE A 111 4.18 -4.09 14.53
N VAL A 112 3.99 -3.31 13.47
CA VAL A 112 3.11 -3.64 12.33
C VAL A 112 3.49 -4.99 11.73
N ALA A 113 4.78 -5.23 11.49
CA ALA A 113 5.27 -6.47 10.91
C ALA A 113 4.90 -7.70 11.77
N ASN A 114 4.94 -7.57 13.09
CA ASN A 114 4.59 -8.67 14.00
C ASN A 114 3.07 -8.84 14.18
N GLU A 115 2.31 -7.75 14.17
CA GLU A 115 0.88 -7.75 14.46
C GLU A 115 -0.01 -7.91 13.21
N CYS A 116 0.53 -7.85 12.00
CA CYS A 116 -0.25 -7.97 10.75
C CYS A 116 0.13 -9.21 9.90
N PRO A 117 0.01 -10.45 10.41
CA PRO A 117 0.37 -11.66 9.64
C PRO A 117 -0.63 -11.98 8.51
N ALA A 118 -1.86 -11.45 8.57
CA ALA A 118 -2.90 -11.62 7.57
C ALA A 118 -2.77 -10.65 6.37
N LEU A 119 -1.72 -9.81 6.36
CA LEU A 119 -1.58 -8.73 5.38
C LEU A 119 -1.46 -9.27 3.96
N ARG A 120 -2.31 -8.73 3.07
CA ARG A 120 -2.37 -9.05 1.64
C ARG A 120 -1.97 -7.87 0.76
N SER A 121 -2.25 -6.65 1.18
CA SER A 121 -1.90 -5.43 0.45
C SER A 121 -1.17 -4.45 1.36
N LEU A 122 0.03 -4.05 0.98
CA LEU A 122 0.85 -3.09 1.71
C LEU A 122 1.23 -1.92 0.79
N ALA A 123 1.00 -0.68 1.25
CA ALA A 123 1.57 0.52 0.63
C ALA A 123 2.59 1.18 1.57
N LEU A 124 3.77 1.47 1.03
CA LEU A 124 4.88 2.10 1.73
C LEU A 124 5.19 3.45 1.06
N PRO A 125 5.05 4.57 1.79
CA PRO A 125 5.36 5.88 1.27
C PRO A 125 6.87 6.09 1.10
N SER A 126 7.25 6.96 0.17
CA SER A 126 8.65 7.24 -0.18
C SER A 126 9.54 7.59 1.02
N ALA A 127 9.03 8.43 1.93
CA ALA A 127 9.78 8.85 3.12
C ALA A 127 10.11 7.69 4.08
N LEU A 128 9.22 6.70 4.19
CA LEU A 128 9.44 5.49 5.00
C LEU A 128 10.45 4.57 4.29
N LEU A 129 10.33 4.40 2.98
CA LEU A 129 11.27 3.59 2.21
C LEU A 129 12.71 4.13 2.30
N LEU A 130 12.88 5.46 2.25
CA LEU A 130 14.19 6.10 2.40
C LEU A 130 14.77 5.93 3.81
N LYS A 131 13.96 6.09 4.85
CA LYS A 131 14.42 6.03 6.26
C LYS A 131 14.67 4.61 6.75
N GLN A 132 13.93 3.62 6.22
CA GLN A 132 13.95 2.23 6.70
C GLN A 132 14.39 1.22 5.61
N SER A 133 15.18 1.67 4.63
CA SER A 133 15.64 0.86 3.48
C SER A 133 16.36 -0.44 3.88
N ALA A 134 17.11 -0.45 4.99
CA ALA A 134 17.81 -1.63 5.48
C ALA A 134 16.94 -2.56 6.35
N LEU A 135 15.83 -2.06 6.89
CA LEU A 135 14.94 -2.82 7.77
C LEU A 135 13.81 -3.49 6.99
N ILE A 136 13.21 -2.79 6.04
CA ILE A 136 12.04 -3.27 5.28
C ILE A 136 12.27 -4.66 4.68
N PRO A 137 13.39 -4.94 3.97
CA PRO A 137 13.66 -6.29 3.45
C PRO A 137 13.59 -7.38 4.52
N LYS A 138 14.16 -7.12 5.71
CA LYS A 138 14.18 -8.10 6.83
C LYS A 138 12.79 -8.40 7.39
N LEU A 139 11.83 -7.50 7.18
CA LEU A 139 10.46 -7.65 7.68
C LEU A 139 9.52 -8.36 6.69
N ILE A 140 9.87 -8.45 5.41
CA ILE A 140 9.05 -9.09 4.36
C ILE A 140 8.68 -10.53 4.75
N CYS A 141 9.59 -11.26 5.40
CA CYS A 141 9.36 -12.63 5.88
C CYS A 141 8.16 -12.78 6.83
N LYS A 142 7.66 -11.68 7.42
CA LYS A 142 6.49 -11.66 8.31
C LYS A 142 5.17 -11.62 7.56
N TRP A 143 5.15 -11.16 6.30
CA TRP A 143 3.94 -10.97 5.50
C TRP A 143 3.78 -12.06 4.43
N LYS A 144 3.66 -13.31 4.88
CA LYS A 144 3.60 -14.48 3.97
C LYS A 144 2.38 -14.51 3.04
N ASN A 145 1.32 -13.81 3.41
CA ASN A 145 0.08 -13.69 2.63
C ASN A 145 0.08 -12.48 1.68
N LEU A 146 1.21 -11.76 1.54
CA LEU A 146 1.27 -10.56 0.73
C LEU A 146 1.04 -10.89 -0.75
N GLU A 147 0.04 -10.22 -1.32
CA GLU A 147 -0.40 -10.32 -2.71
C GLU A 147 -0.03 -9.06 -3.49
N VAL A 148 -0.05 -7.90 -2.83
CA VAL A 148 0.16 -6.58 -3.45
C VAL A 148 1.15 -5.76 -2.63
N LEU A 149 2.18 -5.23 -3.28
CA LEU A 149 3.08 -4.24 -2.71
C LEU A 149 3.10 -2.96 -3.55
N ARG A 150 2.82 -1.83 -2.90
CA ARG A 150 2.86 -0.50 -3.52
C ARG A 150 3.97 0.31 -2.87
N LEU A 151 4.91 0.76 -3.70
CA LEU A 151 6.07 1.54 -3.35
C LEU A 151 5.96 2.89 -4.05
N GLU A 152 6.17 3.96 -3.30
CA GLU A 152 6.15 5.31 -3.83
C GLU A 152 7.56 5.91 -3.85
N GLY A 153 7.92 6.57 -4.95
CA GLY A 153 9.14 7.36 -5.08
C GLY A 153 10.31 6.63 -5.74
N ILE A 154 11.43 7.36 -5.83
CA ILE A 154 12.68 6.86 -6.42
C ILE A 154 13.33 5.94 -5.40
N LEU A 155 13.22 4.63 -5.62
CA LEU A 155 13.74 3.60 -4.73
C LEU A 155 14.51 2.53 -5.52
N ASP A 156 15.58 2.03 -4.91
CA ASP A 156 16.15 0.74 -5.31
C ASP A 156 15.37 -0.41 -4.66
N MET A 157 14.59 -1.12 -5.47
CA MET A 157 13.80 -2.27 -5.02
C MET A 157 14.61 -3.57 -4.94
N SER A 158 15.88 -3.56 -5.37
CA SER A 158 16.67 -4.78 -5.55
C SER A 158 16.84 -5.61 -4.28
N SER A 159 16.80 -4.99 -3.10
CA SER A 159 16.86 -5.70 -1.81
C SER A 159 15.53 -6.30 -1.37
N ILE A 160 14.40 -5.81 -1.89
CA ILE A 160 13.05 -6.25 -1.49
C ILE A 160 12.58 -7.41 -2.37
N LEU A 161 12.89 -7.39 -3.67
CA LEU A 161 12.42 -8.41 -4.63
C LEU A 161 12.82 -9.85 -4.26
N PRO A 162 14.08 -10.14 -3.83
CA PRO A 162 14.45 -11.49 -3.41
C PRO A 162 13.63 -11.97 -2.21
N GLU A 163 13.38 -11.08 -1.25
CA GLU A 163 12.62 -11.40 -0.04
C GLU A 163 11.14 -11.69 -0.37
N ILE A 164 10.54 -10.93 -1.29
CA ILE A 164 9.18 -11.20 -1.78
C ILE A 164 9.14 -12.57 -2.45
N SER A 165 10.05 -12.82 -3.38
CA SER A 165 10.14 -14.09 -4.12
C SER A 165 10.29 -15.29 -3.18
N HIS A 166 11.04 -15.11 -2.09
CA HIS A 166 11.31 -16.18 -1.13
C HIS A 166 10.18 -16.40 -0.11
N HIS A 167 9.42 -15.36 0.26
CA HIS A 167 8.50 -15.41 1.39
C HIS A 167 7.01 -15.22 1.05
N CYS A 168 6.68 -14.64 -0.10
CA CYS A 168 5.32 -14.23 -0.45
C CYS A 168 4.80 -15.04 -1.65
N ASN A 169 4.38 -16.27 -1.41
CA ASN A 169 3.99 -17.22 -2.48
C ASN A 169 2.73 -16.80 -3.27
N ASN A 170 1.92 -15.89 -2.73
CA ASN A 170 0.71 -15.40 -3.37
C ASN A 170 0.90 -14.03 -4.03
N PHE A 171 2.14 -13.58 -4.21
CA PHE A 171 2.43 -12.25 -4.73
C PHE A 171 2.02 -12.10 -6.20
N VAL A 172 1.18 -11.10 -6.50
CA VAL A 172 0.58 -10.91 -7.85
C VAL A 172 0.85 -9.53 -8.44
N GLU A 173 1.08 -8.52 -7.60
CA GLU A 173 1.17 -7.13 -8.03
C GLU A 173 2.30 -6.35 -7.34
N LEU A 174 3.14 -5.74 -8.18
CA LEU A 174 4.10 -4.73 -7.77
C LEU A 174 3.73 -3.40 -8.42
N SER A 175 3.53 -2.37 -7.58
CA SER A 175 3.45 -0.98 -8.03
C SER A 175 4.64 -0.21 -7.50
N ALA A 176 5.43 0.41 -8.37
CA ALA A 176 6.59 1.21 -8.01
C ALA A 176 6.55 2.55 -8.78
N VAL A 177 5.71 3.46 -8.27
CA VAL A 177 5.46 4.74 -8.94
C VAL A 177 6.65 5.67 -8.73
N GLY A 178 7.20 6.21 -9.83
CA GLY A 178 8.36 7.09 -9.79
C GLY A 178 9.70 6.37 -9.58
N ALA A 179 9.74 5.04 -9.73
CA ALA A 179 10.96 4.26 -9.55
C ALA A 179 12.01 4.50 -10.65
N PHE A 180 13.26 4.11 -10.37
CA PHE A 180 14.30 3.98 -11.39
C PHE A 180 14.44 2.51 -11.78
N VAL A 181 14.26 2.19 -13.06
CA VAL A 181 14.36 0.84 -13.61
C VAL A 181 15.49 0.80 -14.64
N GLY A 182 16.72 0.65 -14.14
CA GLY A 182 17.89 0.36 -14.95
C GLY A 182 18.09 -1.15 -15.13
N LYS A 183 19.19 -1.52 -15.78
CA LYS A 183 19.50 -2.93 -16.12
C LYS A 183 19.46 -3.88 -14.91
N GLY A 184 19.98 -3.43 -13.77
CA GLY A 184 19.98 -4.22 -12.53
C GLY A 184 18.57 -4.47 -12.02
N GLN A 185 17.72 -3.43 -11.96
CA GLN A 185 16.35 -3.53 -11.49
C GLN A 185 15.47 -4.35 -12.44
N ALA A 186 15.60 -4.16 -13.76
CA ALA A 186 14.87 -4.96 -14.75
C ALA A 186 15.24 -6.45 -14.65
N SER A 187 16.54 -6.76 -14.54
CA SER A 187 17.01 -8.13 -14.33
C SER A 187 16.50 -8.71 -13.01
N ALA A 188 16.49 -7.94 -11.92
CA ALA A 188 15.96 -8.38 -10.65
C ALA A 188 14.46 -8.67 -10.71
N ILE A 189 13.66 -7.82 -11.38
CA ILE A 189 12.22 -8.05 -11.58
C ILE A 189 12.00 -9.39 -12.30
N VAL A 190 12.68 -9.61 -13.42
CA VAL A 190 12.55 -10.87 -14.20
C VAL A 190 13.02 -12.09 -13.39
N THR A 191 14.10 -11.94 -12.62
CA THR A 191 14.68 -13.06 -11.86
C THR A 191 13.80 -13.47 -10.70
N PHE A 192 13.28 -12.51 -9.94
CA PHE A 192 12.59 -12.76 -8.68
C PHE A 192 11.07 -12.82 -8.84
N LEU A 193 10.51 -12.14 -9.84
CA LEU A 193 9.08 -12.06 -10.10
C LEU A 193 8.70 -12.47 -11.55
N PRO A 194 9.20 -13.60 -12.09
CA PRO A 194 8.95 -13.98 -13.48
C PRO A 194 7.46 -14.22 -13.80
N ASN A 195 6.67 -14.59 -12.79
CA ASN A 195 5.24 -14.91 -12.91
C ASN A 195 4.33 -13.75 -12.43
N ILE A 196 4.86 -12.53 -12.33
CA ILE A 196 4.08 -11.38 -11.88
C ILE A 196 2.95 -11.08 -12.86
N LYS A 197 1.74 -10.85 -12.33
CA LYS A 197 0.56 -10.57 -13.15
C LYS A 197 0.36 -9.10 -13.42
N ARG A 198 0.71 -8.26 -12.45
CA ARG A 198 0.44 -6.82 -12.53
C ARG A 198 1.69 -6.03 -12.14
N LEU A 199 2.16 -5.19 -13.05
CA LEU A 199 3.31 -4.32 -12.85
C LEU A 199 2.94 -2.88 -13.18
N VAL A 200 2.98 -2.01 -12.17
CA VAL A 200 2.63 -0.59 -12.31
C VAL A 200 3.88 0.25 -12.05
N LEU A 201 4.40 0.88 -13.09
CA LEU A 201 5.65 1.67 -13.07
C LEU A 201 5.41 3.11 -13.51
N ARG A 202 4.22 3.67 -13.24
CA ARG A 202 3.89 5.05 -13.64
C ARG A 202 4.97 6.03 -13.20
N LYS A 203 5.26 7.02 -14.06
CA LYS A 203 6.22 8.10 -13.79
C LYS A 203 7.66 7.61 -13.53
N ALA A 204 7.97 6.36 -13.84
CA ALA A 204 9.29 5.80 -13.64
C ALA A 204 10.29 6.28 -14.70
N ALA A 205 11.56 6.26 -14.35
CA ALA A 205 12.64 6.32 -15.33
C ALA A 205 12.98 4.89 -15.76
N ILE A 206 12.66 4.52 -17.01
CA ILE A 206 12.85 3.17 -17.55
C ILE A 206 13.61 3.28 -18.86
N GLU A 207 14.76 2.61 -18.96
CA GLU A 207 15.50 2.53 -20.21
C GLU A 207 14.81 1.59 -21.20
N HIS A 208 14.88 1.90 -22.50
CA HIS A 208 14.23 1.12 -23.56
C HIS A 208 14.52 -0.39 -23.45
N ASP A 209 15.80 -0.78 -23.34
CA ASP A 209 16.20 -2.18 -23.25
C ASP A 209 15.78 -2.85 -21.93
N CYS A 210 15.58 -2.06 -20.87
CA CYS A 210 15.08 -2.54 -19.58
C CYS A 210 13.59 -2.89 -19.67
N LEU A 211 12.80 -2.08 -20.40
CA LEU A 211 11.40 -2.41 -20.67
C LEU A 211 11.28 -3.70 -21.49
N LYS A 212 12.12 -3.85 -22.53
CA LYS A 212 12.20 -5.10 -23.32
C LYS A 212 12.51 -6.30 -22.44
N THR A 213 13.55 -6.18 -21.60
CA THR A 213 13.94 -7.23 -20.66
C THR A 213 12.76 -7.68 -19.79
N ILE A 214 11.97 -6.73 -19.28
CA ILE A 214 10.78 -7.03 -18.46
C ILE A 214 9.71 -7.76 -19.27
N LEU A 215 9.39 -7.27 -20.47
CA LEU A 215 8.38 -7.86 -21.35
C LEU A 215 8.73 -9.29 -21.76
N GLU A 216 10.00 -9.55 -22.09
CA GLU A 216 10.52 -10.87 -22.49
C GLU A 216 10.62 -11.85 -21.31
N GLY A 217 10.84 -11.33 -20.10
CA GLY A 217 11.08 -12.14 -18.91
C GLY A 217 9.84 -12.43 -18.07
N CYS A 218 8.84 -11.55 -18.10
CA CYS A 218 7.61 -11.66 -17.30
C CYS A 218 6.44 -12.10 -18.18
N ASN A 219 6.36 -13.40 -18.46
CA ASN A 219 5.43 -13.96 -19.45
C ASN A 219 3.97 -14.06 -18.96
N GLU A 220 3.74 -13.99 -17.65
CA GLU A 220 2.40 -14.06 -17.05
C GLU A 220 1.78 -12.67 -16.79
N LEU A 221 2.38 -11.61 -17.34
CA LEU A 221 1.89 -10.24 -17.22
C LEU A 221 0.50 -10.11 -17.86
N VAL A 222 -0.48 -9.74 -17.03
CA VAL A 222 -1.83 -9.36 -17.45
C VAL A 222 -1.93 -7.84 -17.59
N LEU A 223 -1.27 -7.09 -16.72
CA LEU A 223 -1.28 -5.63 -16.75
C LEU A 223 0.13 -5.07 -16.59
N LEU A 224 0.53 -4.21 -17.53
CA LEU A 224 1.72 -3.39 -17.46
C LEU A 224 1.36 -1.91 -17.69
N ASP A 225 1.48 -1.10 -16.63
CA ASP A 225 1.16 0.32 -16.65
C ASP A 225 2.45 1.14 -16.51
N VAL A 226 2.95 1.62 -17.64
CA VAL A 226 4.17 2.42 -17.79
C VAL A 226 3.83 3.83 -18.27
N ARG A 227 2.73 4.41 -17.79
CA ARG A 227 2.35 5.80 -18.13
C ARG A 227 3.32 6.83 -17.57
N ASP A 228 3.44 7.94 -18.29
CA ASP A 228 4.26 9.10 -17.92
C ASP A 228 5.74 8.78 -17.63
N CYS A 229 6.28 7.69 -18.19
CA CYS A 229 7.65 7.27 -17.96
C CYS A 229 8.66 8.07 -18.81
N ILE A 230 9.92 8.08 -18.36
CA ILE A 230 11.03 8.72 -19.08
C ILE A 230 12.08 7.66 -19.43
N GLY A 231 12.51 7.62 -20.68
CA GLY A 231 13.61 6.77 -21.16
C GLY A 231 13.25 5.79 -22.28
N PHE A 232 11.98 5.74 -22.69
CA PHE A 232 11.53 4.99 -23.86
C PHE A 232 10.40 5.73 -24.58
N LYS A 233 10.15 5.33 -25.83
CA LYS A 233 8.99 5.71 -26.63
C LYS A 233 8.29 4.41 -27.02
N GLU A 234 6.97 4.46 -27.18
CA GLU A 234 6.24 3.37 -27.82
C GLU A 234 6.67 3.21 -29.29
N THR A 235 7.15 2.02 -29.62
CA THR A 235 7.57 1.60 -30.96
C THR A 235 6.83 0.31 -31.33
N ASP A 236 6.77 -0.03 -32.62
CA ASP A 236 6.19 -1.30 -33.07
C ASP A 236 6.88 -2.51 -32.41
N GLU A 237 8.19 -2.39 -32.12
CA GLU A 237 8.94 -3.41 -31.39
C GLU A 237 8.39 -3.63 -29.96
N ILE A 238 8.17 -2.55 -29.20
CA ILE A 238 7.60 -2.64 -27.85
C ILE A 238 6.18 -3.18 -27.88
N LEU A 239 5.36 -2.75 -28.85
CA LEU A 239 3.99 -3.24 -29.03
C LEU A 239 3.97 -4.75 -29.34
N ASN A 240 4.88 -5.22 -30.20
CA ASN A 240 5.02 -6.63 -30.51
C ASN A 240 5.48 -7.44 -29.29
N LEU A 241 6.42 -6.91 -28.50
CA LEU A 241 6.88 -7.56 -27.26
C LEU A 241 5.81 -7.54 -26.15
N ALA A 242 4.89 -6.57 -26.16
CA ALA A 242 3.80 -6.48 -25.20
C ALA A 242 2.53 -7.21 -25.65
N ALA A 243 2.55 -7.91 -26.80
CA ALA A 243 1.37 -8.55 -27.38
C ALA A 243 0.76 -9.66 -26.50
N HIS A 244 1.51 -10.24 -25.57
CA HIS A 244 1.00 -11.20 -24.58
C HIS A 244 0.33 -10.53 -23.37
N VAL A 245 0.49 -9.22 -23.20
CA VAL A 245 -0.05 -8.47 -22.06
C VAL A 245 -1.45 -7.97 -22.39
N GLU A 246 -2.45 -8.42 -21.65
CA GLU A 246 -3.86 -8.06 -21.87
C GLU A 246 -4.09 -6.53 -21.78
N VAL A 247 -3.46 -5.88 -20.81
CA VAL A 247 -3.59 -4.44 -20.57
C VAL A 247 -2.21 -3.78 -20.51
N PHE A 248 -1.74 -3.33 -21.67
CA PHE A 248 -0.53 -2.51 -21.79
C PHE A 248 -0.89 -1.02 -21.91
N ILE A 249 -0.34 -0.18 -21.03
CA ILE A 249 -0.62 1.27 -21.01
C ILE A 249 0.70 2.05 -20.96
N SER A 250 0.96 2.86 -21.98
CA SER A 250 2.23 3.59 -22.18
C SER A 250 2.06 5.11 -22.32
N GLU A 251 0.82 5.60 -22.30
CA GLU A 251 0.47 7.00 -22.56
C GLU A 251 1.34 8.00 -21.75
N GLY A 252 1.78 9.07 -22.40
CA GLY A 252 2.59 10.13 -21.78
C GLY A 252 4.09 9.82 -21.66
N SER A 253 4.53 8.60 -22.01
CA SER A 253 5.94 8.21 -21.96
C SER A 253 6.78 8.83 -23.08
N ARG A 254 8.04 9.17 -22.76
CA ARG A 254 8.96 9.87 -23.68
C ARG A 254 10.41 9.47 -23.49
N THR A 255 11.23 9.68 -24.52
CA THR A 255 12.69 9.49 -24.46
C THR A 255 13.35 10.53 -23.55
N ARG A 256 14.60 10.27 -23.10
CA ARG A 256 15.43 11.32 -22.50
C ARG A 256 15.76 12.36 -23.57
N ILE A 257 15.66 13.64 -23.20
CA ILE A 257 16.08 14.78 -24.03
C ILE A 257 17.59 14.94 -23.90
#